data_AF-A0A8H2Y1P2-F1
#
_entry.id   AF-A0A8H2Y1P2-F1
#
_cell.length_a   1.000
_cell.length_b   1.000
_cell.length_c   1.000
_cell.angle_alpha   90.00
_cell.angle_beta   90.00
_cell.angle_gamma   90.00
#
_symmetry.space_group_name_H-M   'P 1'
#
loop_
_entity.id
_entity.type
_entity.pdbx_description
1 polymer ?
#
loop_
_entity_poly.entity_id
_entity_poly.type
_entity_poly.pdbx_seq_one_letter_code
_entity_poly.pdbx_strand_id
1 'polypeptide(L)'
;MGPQGCGKSSLINLAVGRPDCTISADSKLCTRFFHSCQWSRSMNGCEFRFTDTPGFGNEMIEDRRILELLIENLVPNSYKDR
;
A
#
# COMPACT_ATOMS: atom_id res chain seq x y z
N MET A 1 -5.54 -1.79 4.18
CA MET A 1 -5.70 -0.46 4.81
C MET A 1 -5.82 -0.61 6.32
N GLY A 2 -5.65 0.46 7.08
CA GLY A 2 -5.73 0.44 8.56
C GLY A 2 -4.99 1.63 9.18
N PRO A 3 -5.10 1.83 10.51
CA PRO A 3 -4.46 2.94 11.21
C PRO A 3 -2.95 3.03 10.97
N GLN A 4 -2.37 4.21 11.20
CA GLN A 4 -0.92 4.33 11.25
C GLN A 4 -0.31 3.37 12.30
N GLY A 5 0.85 2.80 11.99
CA GLY A 5 1.57 1.91 12.92
C GLY A 5 1.05 0.48 13.04
N CYS A 6 -0.08 0.11 12.40
CA CYS A 6 -0.66 -1.23 12.54
C CYS A 6 0.07 -2.35 11.75
N GLY A 7 1.26 -2.09 11.19
CA GLY A 7 2.10 -3.12 10.55
C GLY A 7 1.82 -3.45 9.09
N LYS A 8 1.08 -2.61 8.34
CA LYS A 8 0.74 -2.84 6.91
C LYS A 8 1.97 -3.11 6.03
N SER A 9 2.92 -2.18 6.04
CA SER A 9 4.16 -2.27 5.25
C SER A 9 5.01 -3.47 5.67
N SER A 10 5.06 -3.78 6.97
CA SER A 10 5.75 -4.96 7.49
C SER A 10 5.11 -6.27 7.01
N LEU A 11 3.78 -6.35 6.98
CA LEU A 11 3.04 -7.50 6.46
C LEU A 11 3.35 -7.71 4.97
N ILE A 12 3.39 -6.64 4.17
CA ILE A 12 3.72 -6.72 2.74
C ILE A 12 5.15 -7.22 2.56
N ASN A 13 6.13 -6.65 3.27
CA ASN A 13 7.53 -7.10 3.20
C ASN A 13 7.67 -8.58 3.58
N LEU A 14 6.94 -9.03 4.59
CA LEU A 14 6.89 -10.44 4.98
C LEU A 14 6.30 -11.32 3.87
N ALA A 15 5.18 -10.92 3.27
CA ALA A 15 4.52 -11.67 2.22
C ALA A 15 5.37 -11.79 0.94
N VAL A 16 6.05 -10.70 0.55
CA VAL A 16 6.91 -10.64 -0.64
C VAL A 16 8.29 -11.27 -0.36
N GLY A 17 8.71 -11.33 0.90
CA GLY A 17 9.99 -11.90 1.32
C GLY A 17 11.20 -10.98 1.09
N ARG A 18 10.98 -9.68 0.93
CA ARG A 18 12.03 -8.66 0.73
C ARG A 18 11.58 -7.28 1.27
N PRO A 19 12.50 -6.35 1.58
CA PRO A 19 12.17 -5.03 2.09
C PRO A 19 11.70 -4.08 0.98
N ASP A 20 10.50 -4.32 0.46
CA ASP A 20 9.92 -3.59 -0.67
C ASP A 20 9.25 -2.28 -0.25
N CYS A 21 8.60 -2.27 0.92
CA CYS A 21 7.99 -1.11 1.56
C CYS A 21 8.89 -0.55 2.65
N THR A 22 8.98 0.78 2.73
CA THR A 22 9.69 1.44 3.84
C THR A 22 8.91 1.26 5.14
N ILE A 23 9.60 0.83 6.20
CA ILE A 23 9.06 0.72 7.56
C ILE A 23 9.76 1.72 8.48
N SER A 24 9.05 2.20 9.49
CA SER A 24 9.63 3.01 10.55
C SER A 24 9.11 2.51 11.91
N ALA A 25 9.99 2.57 12.92
CA ALA A 25 9.62 2.33 14.31
C ALA A 25 9.08 3.60 14.99
N ASP A 26 9.18 4.76 14.32
CA ASP A 26 8.75 6.05 14.87
C ASP A 26 7.26 6.33 14.62
N SER A 27 6.71 7.25 15.40
CA SER A 27 5.34 7.76 15.22
C SER A 27 5.16 8.67 13.99
N LYS A 28 6.21 8.92 13.21
CA LYS A 28 6.14 9.75 11.99
C LYS A 28 5.53 8.95 10.84
N LEU A 29 4.74 9.63 9.99
CA LEU A 29 4.16 9.00 8.81
C LEU A 29 5.26 8.55 7.84
N CYS A 30 5.42 7.24 7.73
CA CYS A 30 6.39 6.57 6.85
C CYS A 30 5.83 6.44 5.42
N THR A 31 4.63 5.87 5.29
CA THR A 31 3.97 5.66 4.00
C THR A 31 3.14 6.89 3.65
N ARG A 32 3.65 7.73 2.74
CA ARG A 32 2.96 8.97 2.29
C ARG A 32 2.21 8.81 0.98
N PHE A 33 2.60 7.82 0.18
CA PHE A 33 2.04 7.55 -1.13
C PHE A 33 1.62 6.08 -1.22
N PHE A 34 0.69 5.79 -2.12
CA PHE A 34 0.36 4.42 -2.47
C PHE A 34 1.56 3.77 -3.13
N HIS A 35 1.87 2.54 -2.72
CA HIS A 35 2.99 1.77 -3.26
C HIS A 35 2.49 0.39 -3.67
N SER A 36 2.64 0.05 -4.94
CA SER A 36 2.23 -1.25 -5.46
C SER A 36 3.43 -2.18 -5.59
N CYS A 37 3.33 -3.35 -4.97
CA CYS A 37 4.30 -4.42 -5.09
C CYS A 37 3.66 -5.64 -5.76
N GLN A 38 4.26 -6.16 -6.82
CA GLN A 38 3.86 -7.45 -7.39
C GLN A 38 4.44 -8.58 -6.52
N TRP A 39 3.58 -9.49 -6.10
CA TRP A 39 4.06 -10.72 -5.49
C TRP A 39 4.68 -11.60 -6.57
N SER A 40 5.94 -11.99 -6.38
CA SER A 40 6.70 -12.75 -7.38
C SER A 40 6.19 -14.17 -7.60
N ARG A 41 5.24 -14.63 -6.78
CA ARG A 41 4.65 -15.95 -6.85
C ARG A 41 3.22 -15.85 -7.35
N SER A 42 2.84 -16.75 -8.24
CA SER A 42 1.43 -17.02 -8.51
C SER A 42 0.92 -18.09 -7.53
N MET A 43 -0.34 -17.99 -7.13
CA MET A 43 -1.05 -19.06 -6.44
C MET A 43 -2.21 -19.50 -7.31
N ASN A 44 -2.28 -20.79 -7.62
CA ASN A 44 -3.35 -21.36 -8.46
C ASN A 44 -3.52 -20.66 -9.82
N GLY A 45 -2.41 -20.19 -10.40
CA GLY A 45 -2.42 -19.45 -11.67
C GLY A 45 -2.86 -17.98 -11.55
N CYS A 46 -3.14 -17.48 -10.34
CA CYS A 46 -3.43 -16.07 -10.11
C CYS A 46 -2.19 -15.32 -9.66
N GLU A 47 -1.94 -14.16 -10.27
CA GLU A 47 -0.97 -13.19 -9.78
C GLU A 47 -1.60 -12.28 -8.72
N PHE A 48 -0.81 -11.91 -7.72
CA PHE A 48 -1.25 -11.01 -6.67
C PHE A 48 -0.40 -9.75 -6.66
N ARG A 49 -1.06 -8.64 -6.33
CA ARG A 49 -0.44 -7.36 -6.09
C ARG A 49 -0.83 -6.88 -4.71
N PHE A 50 0.16 -6.48 -3.93
CA PHE A 50 -0.06 -5.75 -2.69
C PHE A 50 0.00 -4.26 -2.95
N THR A 51 -0.92 -3.52 -2.35
CA THR A 51 -0.92 -2.06 -2.38
C THR A 51 -0.74 -1.56 -0.94
N ASP A 52 0.44 -1.03 -0.64
CA ASP A 52 0.69 -0.32 0.60
C ASP A 52 0.05 1.07 0.55
N THR A 53 -0.44 1.51 1.69
CA THR A 53 -1.31 2.70 1.81
C THR A 53 -0.90 3.54 3.01
N PRO A 54 -1.03 4.89 2.93
CA PRO A 54 -0.97 5.72 4.12
C PRO A 54 -1.93 5.21 5.20
N GLY A 55 -1.50 5.32 6.46
CA GLY A 55 -2.32 4.90 7.60
C GLY A 55 -3.37 5.94 7.96
N PHE A 56 -4.56 5.50 8.36
CA PHE A 56 -5.58 6.41 8.90
C PHE A 56 -5.15 7.03 10.23
N GLY A 57 -5.75 8.17 10.57
CA GLY A 57 -5.54 8.88 11.84
C GLY A 57 -4.14 9.46 11.99
N ASN A 58 -3.50 9.83 10.88
CA ASN A 58 -2.18 10.47 10.89
C ASN A 58 -2.31 12.01 10.82
N GLU A 59 -1.27 12.73 11.25
CA GLU A 59 -1.27 14.21 11.31
C GLU A 59 -1.01 14.90 9.95
N MET A 60 -0.60 14.15 8.92
CA MET A 60 -0.08 14.70 7.65
C MET A 60 -1.09 14.63 6.49
N ILE A 61 -1.99 13.65 6.50
CA ILE A 61 -2.93 13.34 5.42
C ILE A 61 -4.28 13.01 6.07
N GLU A 62 -5.31 13.79 5.74
CA GLU A 62 -6.68 13.53 6.19
C GLU A 62 -7.19 12.18 5.68
N ASP A 63 -7.93 11.46 6.52
CA ASP A 63 -8.49 10.15 6.16
C ASP A 63 -9.36 10.19 4.90
N ARG A 64 -10.10 11.29 4.71
CA ARG A 64 -10.86 11.53 3.47
C ARG A 64 -9.95 11.50 2.25
N ARG A 65 -8.80 12.17 2.29
CA ARG A 65 -7.84 12.18 1.17
C ARG A 65 -7.24 10.80 0.93
N ILE A 66 -7.02 10.00 1.99
CA ILE A 66 -6.56 8.61 1.85
C ILE A 66 -7.59 7.77 1.09
N LEU A 67 -8.88 7.96 1.36
CA LEU A 67 -9.96 7.27 0.64
C LEU A 67 -10.10 7.73 -0.82
N GLU A 68 -9.93 9.03 -1.09
CA GLU A 68 -9.89 9.55 -2.46
C GLU A 68 -8.73 8.93 -3.25
N LEU A 69 -7.52 8.89 -2.66
CA LEU A 69 -6.36 8.23 -3.25
C LEU A 69 -6.58 6.74 -3.49
N LEU A 70 -7.30 6.04 -2.61
CA LEU A 70 -7.66 4.64 -2.81
C LEU A 70 -8.50 4.48 -4.08
N ILE A 71 -9.53 5.32 -4.26
CA ILE A 71 -10.38 5.28 -5.45
C ILE A 71 -9.53 5.55 -6.68
N GLU A 72 -8.71 6.61 -6.67
CA GLU A 72 -7.79 6.94 -7.77
C GLU A 72 -6.86 5.75 -8.14
N ASN A 73 -6.40 4.97 -7.15
CA ASN A 73 -5.53 3.81 -7.37
C ASN A 73 -6.26 2.52 -7.77
N LEU A 74 -7.56 2.42 -7.52
CA LEU A 74 -8.39 1.26 -7.88
C LEU A 74 -9.09 1.42 -9.24
N VAL A 75 -9.21 2.64 -9.75
CA VAL A 75 -9.77 2.89 -11.08
C VAL A 75 -8.91 2.17 -12.14
N PRO A 76 -9.51 1.30 -12.97
CA PRO A 76 -8.79 0.65 -14.06
C PRO A 76 -8.16 1.71 -14.96
N ASN A 77 -6.86 1.61 -15.23
CA ASN A 77 -6.19 2.44 -16.24
C ASN A 77 -6.67 2.03 -17.64
N SER A 78 -7.87 2.46 -18.05
CA SER A 78 -8.38 2.26 -19.42
C SER A 78 -7.52 2.96 -20.49
N TYR A 79 -6.47 3.69 -20.10
CA TYR A 79 -5.56 4.45 -20.96
C TYR A 79 -4.15 3.86 -21.09
N LYS A 80 -3.78 2.80 -20.36
CA LYS A 80 -2.44 2.18 -20.48
C LYS A 80 -2.39 0.89 -21.31
N ASP A 81 -3.52 0.47 -21.87
CA ASP A 81 -3.65 -0.68 -22.78
C ASP A 81 -3.89 -0.26 -24.25
N ARG A 82 -3.40 0.91 -24.67
CA ARG A 82 -3.32 1.31 -26.09
C ARG A 82 -1.89 1.60 -26.50
#